data_AF-A0A6J1X6L2-F1
#
_entry.id   AF-A0A6J1X6L2-F1
#
_cell.length_a   1.000
_cell.length_b   1.000
_cell.length_c   1.000
_cell.angle_alpha   90.00
_cell.angle_beta   90.00
_cell.angle_gamma   90.00
#
_symmetry.space_group_name_H-M   'P 1'
#
loop_
_entity.id
_entity.type
_entity.pdbx_description
1 polymer ?
#
loop_
_entity_poly.entity_id
_entity_poly.type
_entity_poly.pdbx_seq_one_letter_code
_entity_poly.pdbx_strand_id
1 'polypeptide(L)'
;MLAGQTIEMQSEETPLALQRLWSMTRARLAGTSTATALAEEPALVEETLSYVQKAEGSTKSLVPTTSDCESDSEDVNNGLEVPEVQEAPSQRYWGDSSRDKEVLLDASTLGDVPAVYRVPPLAPHQLPVIGVYIDPRVRTGFRYKVRPMQALDAAPLSMKPRYLFDEKALTLQSIGRGFARRITFEPHDCTLNENNNYFWTDSRPEGFVFEIEAVSIGDKFTIYDANHEPQGILEVVQQQKNQVELDQQICDDGAIVKKVKINTLCKVEWYENDGATKLVPVTGIAILKKGRGKASVERVVNVAIGIKQLRKGYELKPGIESSSRRITVNGNDIRDIPCQYCVVGLEKYELPVIGTYIDPRIIPGFHYRVRPAGSRHHLFEGRSLLLQSIGMGYGKRITFKSDSLNTPDHYFWSDSHPEGMGMETRAIHPGMKFTITGNGGLLGEASVFRADLPQVEEKTVFVDVPNKRGKIVEKYVHVDVTCHVKLATTGGGSVDSEVHLMKVSGVALVRKEPGNSVAKLVKVFNVGLDSQLNLLFAHSQTQLSFHPLP
;
A
#
# COMPACT_ATOMS: atom_id res chain seq x y z
N MET A 1 -44.88 -44.71 -1.04
CA MET A 1 -44.69 -43.74 -2.13
C MET A 1 -43.36 -43.05 -1.92
N LEU A 2 -42.65 -42.69 -2.99
CA LEU A 2 -41.34 -42.04 -2.93
C LEU A 2 -41.51 -40.56 -2.53
N ALA A 3 -40.65 -40.07 -1.63
CA ALA A 3 -40.45 -38.65 -1.37
C ALA A 3 -38.93 -38.42 -1.33
N GLY A 4 -38.40 -37.73 -2.35
CA GLY A 4 -36.97 -37.47 -2.47
C GLY A 4 -36.50 -36.38 -1.51
N GLN A 5 -35.33 -36.56 -0.92
CA GLN A 5 -34.63 -35.50 -0.20
C GLN A 5 -33.88 -34.63 -1.21
N THR A 6 -34.36 -33.41 -1.44
CA THR A 6 -33.58 -32.35 -2.09
C THR A 6 -32.48 -31.88 -1.13
N ILE A 7 -31.23 -32.18 -1.48
CA ILE A 7 -30.06 -31.58 -0.83
C ILE A 7 -29.84 -30.22 -1.49
N GLU A 8 -30.22 -29.14 -0.81
CA GLU A 8 -29.83 -27.78 -1.22
C GLU A 8 -28.32 -27.60 -1.01
N MET A 9 -27.58 -27.65 -2.12
CA MET A 9 -26.13 -27.42 -2.13
C MET A 9 -25.86 -25.92 -2.08
N GLN A 10 -25.74 -25.36 -0.87
CA GLN A 10 -25.34 -23.96 -0.69
C GLN A 10 -23.93 -23.75 -1.25
N SER A 11 -23.81 -22.92 -2.29
CA SER A 11 -22.53 -22.54 -2.87
C SER A 11 -21.81 -21.54 -1.94
N GLU A 12 -20.76 -22.01 -1.23
CA GLU A 12 -19.87 -21.13 -0.47
C GLU A 12 -19.16 -20.16 -1.45
N GLU A 13 -19.48 -18.87 -1.40
CA GLU A 13 -18.85 -17.85 -2.26
C GLU A 13 -17.36 -17.68 -1.91
N THR A 14 -16.48 -17.97 -2.88
CA THR A 14 -15.05 -17.72 -2.72
C THR A 14 -14.75 -16.22 -2.85
N PRO A 15 -13.94 -15.62 -1.95
CA PRO A 15 -13.59 -14.21 -2.04
C PRO A 15 -12.94 -13.85 -3.38
N LEU A 16 -13.39 -12.77 -4.02
CA LEU A 16 -12.94 -12.33 -5.35
C LEU A 16 -11.41 -12.17 -5.47
N ALA A 17 -10.72 -11.86 -4.37
CA ALA A 17 -9.26 -11.78 -4.33
C ALA A 17 -8.57 -13.16 -4.54
N LEU A 18 -9.12 -14.21 -3.93
CA LEU A 18 -8.66 -15.60 -4.11
C LEU A 18 -9.02 -16.14 -5.50
N GLN A 19 -10.22 -15.82 -6.00
CA GLN A 19 -10.62 -16.17 -7.36
C GLN A 19 -9.66 -15.55 -8.41
N ARG A 20 -9.22 -14.30 -8.19
CA ARG A 20 -8.18 -13.63 -8.99
C ARG A 20 -6.80 -14.26 -8.83
N LEU A 21 -6.40 -14.68 -7.62
CA LEU A 21 -5.14 -15.39 -7.40
C LEU A 21 -5.11 -16.74 -8.13
N TRP A 22 -6.21 -17.48 -8.09
CA TRP A 22 -6.36 -18.76 -8.78
C TRP A 22 -6.45 -18.60 -10.30
N SER A 23 -7.12 -17.56 -10.82
CA SER A 23 -7.14 -17.29 -12.27
C SER A 23 -5.78 -16.83 -12.80
N MET A 24 -5.07 -15.97 -12.08
CA MET A 24 -3.68 -15.57 -12.40
C MET A 24 -2.73 -16.77 -12.40
N THR A 25 -2.87 -17.68 -11.43
CA THR A 25 -2.07 -18.91 -11.36
C THR A 25 -2.40 -19.87 -12.50
N ARG A 26 -3.69 -20.03 -12.87
CA ARG A 26 -4.10 -20.78 -14.08
C ARG A 26 -3.49 -20.21 -15.36
N ALA A 27 -3.53 -18.88 -15.54
CA ALA A 27 -3.00 -18.22 -16.73
C ALA A 27 -1.48 -18.41 -16.89
N ARG A 28 -0.72 -18.36 -15.79
CA ARG A 28 0.74 -18.64 -15.82
C ARG A 28 1.07 -20.10 -16.11
N LEU A 29 0.28 -21.05 -15.60
CA LEU A 29 0.55 -22.48 -15.75
C LEU A 29 0.06 -23.07 -17.08
N ALA A 30 -0.89 -22.42 -17.77
CA ALA A 30 -1.41 -22.88 -19.05
C ALA A 30 -0.51 -22.58 -20.26
N GLY A 31 0.62 -21.88 -20.08
CA GLY A 31 1.55 -21.53 -21.17
C GLY A 31 1.00 -20.57 -22.22
N THR A 32 -0.22 -20.05 -22.04
CA THR A 32 -0.87 -19.13 -22.98
C THR A 32 -0.30 -17.72 -22.84
N SER A 33 0.47 -17.30 -23.84
CA SER A 33 0.99 -15.93 -23.95
C SER A 33 -0.16 -14.92 -23.88
N THR A 34 -0.13 -14.02 -22.89
CA THR A 34 -1.17 -13.01 -22.69
C THR A 34 -1.10 -11.92 -23.76
N ALA A 35 -1.75 -12.16 -24.89
CA ALA A 35 -1.95 -11.18 -25.97
C ALA A 35 -3.44 -11.01 -26.38
N THR A 36 -4.35 -11.87 -25.91
CA THR A 36 -5.74 -11.97 -26.42
C THR A 36 -6.83 -12.07 -25.34
N ALA A 37 -6.52 -11.76 -24.07
CA ALA A 37 -7.47 -11.79 -22.95
C ALA A 37 -7.75 -10.41 -22.32
N LEU A 38 -7.64 -9.34 -23.12
CA LEU A 38 -7.94 -7.95 -22.73
C LEU A 38 -9.00 -7.29 -23.66
N ALA A 39 -9.82 -8.11 -24.32
CA ALA A 39 -10.86 -7.66 -25.24
C ALA A 39 -12.23 -8.21 -24.82
N GLU A 40 -12.78 -7.70 -23.72
CA GLU A 40 -14.21 -7.69 -23.40
C GLU A 40 -14.46 -6.76 -22.20
N GLU A 41 -14.40 -5.45 -22.44
CA GLU A 41 -15.11 -4.49 -21.59
C GLU A 41 -16.55 -4.34 -22.11
N PRO A 42 -17.57 -4.21 -21.24
CA PRO A 42 -18.92 -3.94 -21.68
C PRO A 42 -19.00 -2.54 -22.30
N ALA A 43 -19.47 -2.47 -23.55
CA ALA A 43 -19.56 -1.22 -24.30
C ALA A 43 -20.45 -0.19 -23.57
N LEU A 44 -19.84 0.96 -23.22
CA LEU A 44 -20.59 2.17 -22.97
C LEU A 44 -21.18 2.65 -24.30
N VAL A 45 -22.50 2.76 -24.35
CA VAL A 45 -23.22 3.25 -25.53
C VAL A 45 -22.95 4.75 -25.67
N GLU A 46 -22.23 5.12 -26.73
CA GLU A 46 -22.14 6.52 -27.19
C GLU A 46 -23.46 6.89 -27.90
N GLU A 47 -24.44 7.42 -27.17
CA GLU A 47 -25.55 8.14 -27.80
C GLU A 47 -25.06 9.48 -28.35
N THR A 48 -24.69 9.44 -29.63
CA THR A 48 -24.41 10.62 -30.43
C THR A 48 -25.72 11.36 -30.71
N LEU A 49 -25.91 12.57 -30.17
CA LEU A 49 -26.88 13.52 -30.73
C LEU A 49 -26.31 14.93 -30.86
N SER A 50 -26.75 15.57 -31.94
CA SER A 50 -26.10 16.69 -32.60
C SER A 50 -26.56 18.07 -32.14
N TYR A 51 -25.74 19.06 -32.50
CA TYR A 51 -25.95 20.51 -32.40
C TYR A 51 -27.26 21.02 -33.04
N VAL A 52 -27.60 22.30 -32.74
CA VAL A 52 -28.71 23.17 -33.24
C VAL A 52 -29.95 23.17 -32.31
N GLN A 53 -30.38 24.25 -31.64
CA GLN A 53 -30.70 25.61 -32.12
C GLN A 53 -30.82 26.62 -30.94
N LYS A 54 -30.84 27.94 -31.25
CA LYS A 54 -30.94 29.05 -30.28
C LYS A 54 -32.35 29.26 -29.69
N ALA A 55 -32.43 29.82 -28.49
CA ALA A 55 -33.43 30.83 -28.11
C ALA A 55 -32.85 31.80 -27.06
N GLU A 56 -33.22 33.08 -27.13
CA GLU A 56 -32.69 34.17 -26.31
C GLU A 56 -33.58 34.46 -25.08
N GLY A 57 -33.03 35.09 -24.04
CA GLY A 57 -33.78 35.52 -22.87
C GLY A 57 -32.95 36.41 -21.93
N SER A 58 -33.01 37.72 -22.11
CA SER A 58 -32.25 38.68 -21.30
C SER A 58 -33.02 39.12 -20.04
N THR A 59 -32.32 39.40 -18.93
CA THR A 59 -32.51 40.65 -18.15
C THR A 59 -31.42 40.95 -17.11
N LYS A 60 -30.69 42.04 -17.37
CA LYS A 60 -30.28 43.15 -16.47
C LYS A 60 -29.81 42.90 -15.01
N SER A 61 -28.55 43.32 -14.80
CA SER A 61 -27.90 43.93 -13.62
C SER A 61 -28.80 44.64 -12.58
N LEU A 62 -28.40 44.57 -11.30
CA LEU A 62 -28.48 45.66 -10.32
C LEU A 62 -27.40 45.53 -9.22
N VAL A 63 -26.87 46.66 -8.76
CA VAL A 63 -25.91 46.84 -7.64
C VAL A 63 -26.64 47.49 -6.46
N PRO A 64 -26.17 47.33 -5.21
CA PRO A 64 -26.08 48.52 -4.35
C PRO A 64 -24.82 48.64 -3.46
N THR A 65 -24.48 49.89 -3.17
CA THR A 65 -23.52 50.44 -2.16
C THR A 65 -24.25 51.54 -1.35
N THR A 66 -23.74 52.14 -0.27
CA THR A 66 -22.47 52.08 0.49
C THR A 66 -22.76 51.93 2.00
N SER A 67 -21.75 51.61 2.83
CA SER A 67 -21.43 52.37 4.06
C SER A 67 -20.08 51.88 4.63
N ASP A 68 -18.96 52.61 4.53
CA ASP A 68 -18.48 53.82 5.27
C ASP A 68 -17.59 53.46 6.48
N CYS A 69 -16.32 53.86 6.43
CA CYS A 69 -15.44 54.18 7.57
C CYS A 69 -14.16 54.85 7.03
N GLU A 70 -14.06 56.17 7.21
CA GLU A 70 -12.88 56.97 6.87
C GLU A 70 -11.83 56.92 7.98
N SER A 71 -10.54 57.00 7.63
CA SER A 71 -9.51 57.55 8.52
C SER A 71 -8.27 57.97 7.72
N ASP A 72 -8.12 59.27 7.47
CA ASP A 72 -6.93 59.85 6.86
C ASP A 72 -5.72 59.86 7.80
N SER A 73 -4.52 59.74 7.23
CA SER A 73 -3.33 60.46 7.69
C SER A 73 -2.34 60.59 6.53
N GLU A 74 -2.27 61.77 5.91
CA GLU A 74 -1.20 62.08 4.96
C GLU A 74 0.08 62.48 5.70
N ASP A 75 1.24 62.16 5.13
CA ASP A 75 2.44 62.99 5.28
C ASP A 75 3.31 62.88 4.01
N VAL A 76 3.99 63.97 3.64
CA VAL A 76 4.33 64.31 2.24
C VAL A 76 5.84 64.46 1.99
N ASN A 77 6.23 64.44 0.71
CA ASN A 77 7.54 64.73 0.09
C ASN A 77 8.61 63.60 0.11
N ASN A 78 9.47 63.46 -0.91
CA ASN A 78 9.75 64.36 -2.05
C ASN A 78 10.08 63.55 -3.33
N GLY A 79 9.75 64.09 -4.51
CA GLY A 79 9.96 63.42 -5.80
C GLY A 79 11.31 63.71 -6.48
N LEU A 80 11.68 62.85 -7.42
CA LEU A 80 12.68 63.11 -8.47
C LEU A 80 12.33 62.24 -9.70
N GLU A 81 12.16 62.89 -10.85
CA GLU A 81 11.59 62.30 -12.07
C GLU A 81 12.64 61.73 -13.05
N VAL A 82 12.25 60.62 -13.73
CA VAL A 82 12.45 60.37 -15.19
C VAL A 82 13.91 60.04 -15.65
N PRO A 83 14.13 59.10 -16.61
CA PRO A 83 13.23 58.81 -17.72
C PRO A 83 12.76 57.36 -17.95
N GLU A 84 11.53 57.30 -18.46
CA GLU A 84 11.01 56.21 -19.29
C GLU A 84 11.87 56.03 -20.55
N VAL A 85 12.08 54.77 -20.95
CA VAL A 85 12.53 54.45 -22.32
C VAL A 85 11.31 54.03 -23.13
N GLN A 86 11.08 54.73 -24.24
CA GLN A 86 9.91 54.56 -25.09
C GLN A 86 9.83 53.17 -25.73
N GLU A 87 8.67 52.53 -25.62
CA GLU A 87 8.31 51.44 -26.54
C GLU A 87 8.08 52.00 -27.95
N ALA A 88 8.73 51.38 -28.94
CA ALA A 88 8.66 51.71 -30.36
C ALA A 88 8.43 50.42 -31.17
N PRO A 89 7.85 50.48 -32.38
CA PRO A 89 6.62 49.71 -32.62
C PRO A 89 6.82 48.27 -33.07
N SER A 90 5.76 47.48 -32.86
CA SER A 90 5.58 46.15 -33.43
C SER A 90 5.80 46.12 -34.96
N GLN A 91 6.83 45.38 -35.40
CA GLN A 91 6.90 44.91 -36.78
C GLN A 91 6.71 43.39 -36.79
N ARG A 92 5.49 42.97 -37.14
CA ARG A 92 5.15 41.56 -37.36
C ARG A 92 5.90 41.03 -38.58
N TYR A 93 7.02 40.35 -38.36
CA TYR A 93 7.52 39.37 -39.33
C TYR A 93 7.02 37.98 -38.94
N TRP A 94 5.86 37.60 -39.49
CA TRP A 94 5.52 36.18 -39.64
C TRP A 94 6.43 35.58 -40.71
N GLY A 95 7.63 35.17 -40.28
CA GLY A 95 8.55 34.34 -41.04
C GLY A 95 8.50 32.91 -40.51
N ASP A 96 7.51 32.14 -40.93
CA ASP A 96 7.36 30.74 -40.54
C ASP A 96 8.43 29.88 -41.25
N SER A 97 9.52 29.52 -40.56
CA SER A 97 10.41 28.41 -40.97
C SER A 97 11.35 27.95 -39.86
N SER A 98 11.55 26.63 -39.80
CA SER A 98 12.39 25.86 -38.84
C SER A 98 12.09 26.03 -37.35
N ARG A 99 11.36 25.05 -36.80
CA ARG A 99 11.57 24.60 -35.40
C ARG A 99 13.01 24.11 -35.27
N ASP A 100 13.73 24.52 -34.22
CA ASP A 100 15.04 23.93 -33.91
C ASP A 100 14.90 22.42 -33.70
N LYS A 101 15.50 21.65 -34.61
CA LYS A 101 15.45 20.18 -34.60
C LYS A 101 16.54 19.55 -33.72
N GLU A 102 17.50 20.35 -33.27
CA GLU A 102 18.73 19.92 -32.64
C GLU A 102 19.05 20.83 -31.44
N VAL A 103 19.65 20.24 -30.41
CA VAL A 103 20.25 20.93 -29.27
C VAL A 103 21.76 20.66 -29.30
N LEU A 104 22.56 21.72 -29.12
CA LEU A 104 24.01 21.62 -29.01
C LEU A 104 24.41 21.44 -27.54
N LEU A 105 25.14 20.36 -27.26
CA LEU A 105 25.73 20.07 -25.95
C LEU A 105 27.25 20.20 -26.05
N ASP A 106 27.82 21.22 -25.41
CA ASP A 106 29.27 21.44 -25.38
C ASP A 106 29.86 21.08 -24.02
N ALA A 107 30.74 20.08 -23.99
CA ALA A 107 31.42 19.62 -22.79
C ALA A 107 32.47 20.61 -22.25
N SER A 108 32.93 21.57 -23.06
CA SER A 108 33.83 22.64 -22.62
C SER A 108 33.19 23.50 -21.52
N THR A 109 31.87 23.72 -21.61
CA THR A 109 31.07 24.48 -20.62
C THR A 109 31.03 23.81 -19.24
N LEU A 110 31.36 22.52 -19.18
CA LEU A 110 31.42 21.73 -17.94
C LEU A 110 32.82 21.72 -17.31
N GLY A 111 33.79 22.42 -17.92
CA GLY A 111 35.21 22.34 -17.55
C GLY A 111 35.87 21.03 -17.99
N ASP A 112 35.31 20.36 -19.00
CA ASP A 112 35.72 19.05 -19.47
C ASP A 112 36.49 19.12 -20.81
N VAL A 113 36.82 17.96 -21.39
CA VAL A 113 37.38 17.89 -22.75
C VAL A 113 36.45 18.64 -23.73
N PRO A 114 36.96 19.59 -24.55
CA PRO A 114 36.12 20.35 -25.47
C PRO A 114 35.62 19.47 -26.61
N ALA A 115 34.38 19.03 -26.50
CA ALA A 115 33.67 18.23 -27.50
C ALA A 115 32.20 18.68 -27.58
N VAL A 116 31.71 18.85 -28.79
CA VAL A 116 30.36 19.33 -29.06
C VAL A 116 29.53 18.23 -29.70
N TYR A 117 28.34 17.99 -29.14
CA TYR A 117 27.40 16.96 -29.59
C TYR A 117 26.08 17.60 -30.03
N ARG A 118 25.44 17.02 -31.06
CA ARG A 118 24.10 17.39 -31.53
C ARG A 118 23.12 16.31 -31.10
N VAL A 119 22.07 16.68 -30.38
CA VAL A 119 21.06 15.75 -29.85
C VAL A 119 19.64 16.25 -30.18
N PRO A 120 18.63 15.37 -30.24
CA PRO A 120 17.24 15.82 -30.40
C PRO A 120 16.77 16.65 -29.21
N PRO A 121 15.70 17.47 -29.34
CA PRO A 121 15.14 18.22 -28.23
C PRO A 121 14.69 17.31 -27.08
N LEU A 122 15.17 17.60 -25.88
CA LEU A 122 14.97 16.79 -24.68
C LEU A 122 13.85 17.35 -23.80
N ALA A 123 13.05 16.47 -23.20
CA ALA A 123 12.02 16.88 -22.26
C ALA A 123 12.63 17.26 -20.88
N PRO A 124 11.97 18.08 -20.04
CA PRO A 124 12.56 18.58 -18.78
C PRO A 124 13.01 17.52 -17.76
N HIS A 125 12.49 16.29 -17.85
CA HIS A 125 12.88 15.15 -17.01
C HIS A 125 14.08 14.35 -17.54
N GLN A 126 14.60 14.71 -18.71
CA GLN A 126 15.61 13.97 -19.47
C GLN A 126 16.97 14.64 -19.32
N LEU A 127 17.94 13.86 -18.85
CA LEU A 127 19.30 14.29 -18.59
C LEU A 127 20.23 13.62 -19.62
N PRO A 128 20.83 14.35 -20.57
CA PRO A 128 21.67 13.76 -21.60
C PRO A 128 23.05 13.33 -21.10
N VAL A 129 23.53 12.20 -21.64
CA VAL A 129 24.83 11.61 -21.37
C VAL A 129 25.39 11.06 -22.68
N ILE A 130 26.46 11.66 -23.21
CA ILE A 130 27.04 11.32 -24.52
C ILE A 130 28.54 11.63 -24.56
N GLY A 131 29.37 10.63 -24.87
CA GLY A 131 30.83 10.77 -24.88
C GLY A 131 31.38 11.37 -23.57
N VAL A 132 32.03 12.54 -23.64
CA VAL A 132 32.48 13.26 -22.44
C VAL A 132 31.40 14.12 -21.78
N TYR A 133 30.35 14.51 -22.50
CA TYR A 133 29.26 15.32 -21.96
C TYR A 133 28.37 14.51 -21.02
N ILE A 134 28.20 15.00 -19.79
CA ILE A 134 27.29 14.45 -18.79
C ILE A 134 26.54 15.63 -18.18
N ASP A 135 25.21 15.64 -18.27
CA ASP A 135 24.38 16.67 -17.63
C ASP A 135 24.78 16.86 -16.14
N PRO A 136 25.07 18.09 -15.68
CA PRO A 136 25.52 18.37 -14.31
C PRO A 136 24.60 17.88 -13.17
N ARG A 137 23.35 17.53 -13.49
CA ARG A 137 22.34 16.92 -12.61
C ARG A 137 22.52 15.40 -12.47
N VAL A 138 23.22 14.73 -13.39
CA VAL A 138 23.56 13.30 -13.24
C VAL A 138 24.67 13.16 -12.20
N ARG A 139 24.32 12.59 -11.04
CA ARG A 139 25.23 12.45 -9.88
C ARG A 139 25.17 11.03 -9.33
N THR A 140 26.32 10.52 -8.89
CA THR A 140 26.39 9.21 -8.23
C THR A 140 25.57 9.19 -6.94
N GLY A 141 25.09 8.02 -6.54
CA GLY A 141 24.24 7.80 -5.37
C GLY A 141 22.74 7.98 -5.63
N PHE A 142 22.32 8.55 -6.76
CA PHE A 142 20.91 8.71 -7.12
C PHE A 142 20.47 7.61 -8.10
N ARG A 143 19.16 7.29 -8.10
CA ARG A 143 18.54 6.31 -9.01
C ARG A 143 18.13 6.96 -10.32
N TYR A 144 18.43 6.29 -11.44
CA TYR A 144 18.03 6.72 -12.77
C TYR A 144 17.52 5.55 -13.60
N LYS A 145 16.45 5.79 -14.38
CA LYS A 145 16.15 4.97 -15.56
C LYS A 145 17.01 5.46 -16.70
N VAL A 146 17.57 4.54 -17.47
CA VAL A 146 18.44 4.86 -18.60
C VAL A 146 17.87 4.26 -19.87
N ARG A 147 17.88 5.04 -20.95
CA ARG A 147 17.58 4.57 -22.30
C ARG A 147 18.55 5.20 -23.30
N PRO A 148 18.81 4.56 -24.46
CA PRO A 148 19.43 5.25 -25.58
C PRO A 148 18.64 6.50 -25.99
N MET A 149 19.33 7.50 -26.55
CA MET A 149 18.66 8.57 -27.27
C MET A 149 18.10 8.04 -28.60
N GLN A 150 17.18 8.77 -29.22
CA GLN A 150 16.77 8.51 -30.60
C GLN A 150 17.74 9.24 -31.54
N ALA A 151 18.07 8.64 -32.68
CA ALA A 151 18.83 9.32 -33.72
C ALA A 151 18.02 10.50 -34.29
N LEU A 152 18.72 11.55 -34.74
CA LEU A 152 18.09 12.78 -35.27
C LEU A 152 17.16 12.51 -36.46
N ASP A 153 17.52 11.53 -37.30
CA ASP A 153 16.76 11.13 -38.49
C ASP A 153 15.73 10.02 -38.23
N ALA A 154 15.57 9.56 -36.98
CA ALA A 154 14.62 8.52 -36.65
C ALA A 154 13.18 9.04 -36.75
N ALA A 155 12.33 8.34 -37.51
CA ALA A 155 10.89 8.58 -37.47
C ALA A 155 10.37 8.41 -36.03
N PRO A 156 9.43 9.26 -35.56
CA PRO A 156 8.92 9.18 -34.20
C PRO A 156 8.31 7.80 -33.95
N LEU A 157 8.96 7.02 -33.07
CA LEU A 157 8.60 5.63 -32.83
C LEU A 157 7.18 5.53 -32.26
N SER A 158 6.31 4.82 -32.98
CA SER A 158 5.00 4.37 -32.47
C SER A 158 5.13 3.35 -31.31
N MET A 159 6.35 2.84 -31.09
CA MET A 159 6.69 1.92 -30.01
C MET A 159 7.23 2.65 -28.79
N LYS A 160 6.90 2.17 -27.59
CA LYS A 160 7.41 2.71 -26.32
C LYS A 160 8.96 2.71 -26.29
N PRO A 161 9.60 3.74 -25.71
CA PRO A 161 11.05 3.76 -25.59
C PRO A 161 11.55 2.62 -24.70
N ARG A 162 12.48 1.81 -25.22
CA ARG A 162 13.06 0.67 -24.49
C ARG A 162 14.15 1.15 -23.54
N TYR A 163 13.94 0.98 -22.25
CA TYR A 163 14.94 1.26 -21.21
C TYR A 163 15.92 0.08 -21.06
N LEU A 164 17.10 0.38 -20.52
CA LEU A 164 18.07 -0.59 -20.05
C LEU A 164 17.62 -1.19 -18.70
N PHE A 165 18.30 -2.26 -18.26
CA PHE A 165 18.13 -2.86 -16.93
C PHE A 165 16.66 -3.27 -16.60
N ASP A 166 15.98 -3.87 -17.57
CA ASP A 166 14.56 -4.29 -17.47
C ASP A 166 13.61 -3.19 -16.99
N GLU A 167 13.85 -1.96 -17.48
CA GLU A 167 13.09 -0.74 -17.16
C GLU A 167 13.16 -0.28 -15.68
N LYS A 168 14.03 -0.89 -14.88
CA LYS A 168 14.25 -0.54 -13.47
C LYS A 168 15.15 0.70 -13.35
N ALA A 169 14.85 1.55 -12.38
CA ALA A 169 15.75 2.64 -12.01
C ALA A 169 16.84 2.09 -11.08
N LEU A 170 18.10 2.16 -11.49
CA LEU A 170 19.22 1.69 -10.70
C LEU A 170 20.02 2.87 -10.14
N THR A 171 20.60 2.69 -8.95
CA THR A 171 21.50 3.67 -8.33
C THR A 171 22.80 3.76 -9.11
N LEU A 172 23.12 4.95 -9.60
CA LEU A 172 24.39 5.23 -10.28
C LEU A 172 25.54 5.19 -9.26
N GLN A 173 26.43 4.19 -9.36
CA GLN A 173 27.55 4.04 -8.42
C GLN A 173 28.75 4.92 -8.80
N SER A 174 29.17 4.88 -10.07
CA SER A 174 30.37 5.59 -10.53
C SER A 174 30.25 6.09 -11.96
N ILE A 175 30.98 7.17 -12.23
CA ILE A 175 31.21 7.75 -13.54
C ILE A 175 32.73 7.68 -13.78
N GLY A 176 33.14 6.95 -14.80
CA GLY A 176 34.54 6.81 -15.18
C GLY A 176 35.16 8.09 -15.75
N ARG A 177 36.49 8.13 -15.78
CA ARG A 177 37.28 9.21 -16.41
C ARG A 177 37.70 8.81 -17.83
N GLY A 178 38.08 9.80 -18.64
CA GLY A 178 38.54 9.61 -20.03
C GLY A 178 37.51 10.08 -21.07
N PHE A 179 37.86 9.89 -22.34
CA PHE A 179 37.03 10.26 -23.50
C PHE A 179 35.78 9.41 -23.63
N ALA A 180 35.89 8.12 -23.30
CA ALA A 180 34.80 7.19 -23.09
C ALA A 180 34.59 7.01 -21.58
N ARG A 181 33.40 7.32 -21.06
CA ARG A 181 33.13 7.24 -19.61
C ARG A 181 32.38 5.97 -19.29
N ARG A 182 32.98 5.10 -18.46
CA ARG A 182 32.27 3.93 -17.92
C ARG A 182 31.25 4.39 -16.88
N ILE A 183 29.97 4.31 -17.22
CA ILE A 183 28.87 4.51 -16.28
C ILE A 183 28.57 3.16 -15.63
N THR A 184 28.64 3.09 -14.30
CA THR A 184 28.37 1.83 -13.56
C THR A 184 27.23 2.04 -12.57
N PHE A 185 26.21 1.18 -12.66
CA PHE A 185 25.06 1.13 -11.78
C PHE A 185 25.21 0.03 -10.73
N GLU A 186 24.33 0.04 -9.74
CA GLU A 186 24.30 -1.01 -8.73
C GLU A 186 24.02 -2.40 -9.32
N PRO A 187 24.59 -3.47 -8.73
CA PRO A 187 24.27 -4.83 -9.14
C PRO A 187 22.78 -5.10 -8.93
N HIS A 188 22.16 -5.69 -9.93
CA HIS A 188 20.76 -6.11 -9.95
C HIS A 188 20.74 -7.56 -10.40
N ASP A 189 20.16 -8.45 -9.58
CA ASP A 189 20.17 -9.91 -9.75
C ASP A 189 21.58 -10.55 -9.95
N CYS A 190 22.64 -9.87 -9.50
CA CYS A 190 24.05 -10.32 -9.56
C CYS A 190 24.85 -9.89 -8.32
N THR A 191 26.06 -10.43 -8.14
CA THR A 191 27.00 -9.97 -7.11
C THR A 191 27.79 -8.75 -7.57
N LEU A 192 28.44 -8.02 -6.64
CA LEU A 192 29.27 -6.85 -6.98
C LEU A 192 30.41 -7.19 -7.96
N ASN A 193 30.95 -8.42 -7.86
CA ASN A 193 32.07 -8.89 -8.68
C ASN A 193 31.63 -9.34 -10.09
N GLU A 194 30.34 -9.61 -10.29
CA GLU A 194 29.74 -10.08 -11.54
C GLU A 194 28.81 -9.00 -12.14
N ASN A 195 28.97 -7.75 -11.69
CA ASN A 195 28.08 -6.66 -12.04
C ASN A 195 28.25 -6.21 -13.50
N ASN A 196 27.36 -6.69 -14.36
CA ASN A 196 27.26 -6.32 -15.76
C ASN A 196 26.43 -5.04 -16.01
N ASN A 197 25.95 -4.35 -14.97
CA ASN A 197 25.15 -3.12 -15.09
C ASN A 197 26.04 -1.89 -15.35
N TYR A 198 26.79 -1.92 -16.43
CA TYR A 198 27.62 -0.80 -16.87
C TYR A 198 27.60 -0.65 -18.40
N PHE A 199 27.90 0.56 -18.88
CA PHE A 199 28.13 0.84 -20.29
C PHE A 199 29.13 1.99 -20.45
N TRP A 200 29.59 2.21 -21.67
CA TRP A 200 30.44 3.35 -22.01
C TRP A 200 29.61 4.43 -22.72
N THR A 201 29.82 5.70 -22.40
CA THR A 201 29.03 6.83 -22.92
C THR A 201 29.14 7.06 -24.43
N ASP A 202 30.11 6.43 -25.09
CA ASP A 202 30.37 6.41 -26.53
C ASP A 202 29.96 5.09 -27.22
N SER A 203 29.52 4.08 -26.45
CA SER A 203 29.05 2.79 -27.00
C SER A 203 27.82 2.89 -27.90
N ARG A 204 27.22 4.08 -27.96
CA ARG A 204 26.21 4.49 -28.95
C ARG A 204 26.52 5.92 -29.41
N PRO A 205 26.56 6.20 -30.73
CA PRO A 205 26.84 7.55 -31.23
C PRO A 205 25.72 8.55 -30.91
N GLU A 206 24.49 8.08 -30.67
CA GLU A 206 23.37 8.91 -30.22
C GLU A 206 23.43 9.23 -28.72
N GLY A 207 24.24 8.49 -27.94
CA GLY A 207 24.30 8.60 -26.49
C GLY A 207 23.06 8.07 -25.75
N PHE A 208 22.87 8.55 -24.51
CA PHE A 208 21.87 8.07 -23.56
C PHE A 208 21.10 9.23 -22.90
N VAL A 209 19.85 8.95 -22.53
CA VAL A 209 19.02 9.78 -21.65
C VAL A 209 18.87 9.08 -20.30
N PHE A 210 19.07 9.84 -19.22
CA PHE A 210 18.82 9.44 -17.85
C PHE A 210 17.55 10.16 -17.36
N GLU A 211 16.68 9.45 -16.66
CA GLU A 211 15.47 10.01 -16.04
C GLU A 211 15.50 9.65 -14.54
N ILE A 212 15.43 10.65 -13.65
CA ILE A 212 15.59 10.44 -12.20
C ILE A 212 14.38 9.70 -11.60
N GLU A 213 14.62 8.76 -10.67
CA GLU A 213 13.56 8.11 -9.90
C GLU A 213 13.77 8.32 -8.39
N ALA A 214 13.12 9.34 -7.85
CA ALA A 214 13.13 9.64 -6.43
C ALA A 214 12.27 8.65 -5.65
N VAL A 215 11.05 8.42 -6.12
CA VAL A 215 10.05 7.52 -5.50
C VAL A 215 9.72 6.39 -6.48
N SER A 216 9.67 5.16 -6.00
CA SER A 216 9.41 3.94 -6.78
C SER A 216 8.08 3.28 -6.39
N ILE A 217 7.63 2.34 -7.22
CA ILE A 217 6.48 1.49 -6.90
C ILE A 217 6.83 0.61 -5.69
N GLY A 218 5.92 0.55 -4.71
CA GLY A 218 6.12 -0.15 -3.44
C GLY A 218 6.69 0.72 -2.31
N ASP A 219 7.17 1.94 -2.59
CA ASP A 219 7.60 2.89 -1.55
C ASP A 219 6.41 3.27 -0.65
N LYS A 220 6.66 3.34 0.67
CA LYS A 220 5.63 3.56 1.69
C LYS A 220 5.95 4.76 2.56
N PHE A 221 4.93 5.56 2.84
CA PHE A 221 5.06 6.80 3.58
C PHE A 221 3.92 6.98 4.59
N THR A 222 4.21 7.71 5.66
CA THR A 222 3.22 8.22 6.60
C THR A 222 2.89 9.67 6.26
N ILE A 223 1.60 10.00 6.28
CA ILE A 223 1.02 11.29 5.93
C ILE A 223 0.94 12.15 7.20
N TYR A 224 1.56 13.32 7.21
CA TYR A 224 1.49 14.30 8.30
C TYR A 224 0.79 15.55 7.81
N ASP A 225 -0.08 16.12 8.65
CA ASP A 225 -0.72 17.42 8.39
C ASP A 225 0.22 18.61 8.68
N ALA A 226 -0.33 19.83 8.61
CA ALA A 226 0.40 21.06 8.92
C ALA A 226 0.80 21.21 10.41
N ASN A 227 0.21 20.41 11.31
CA ASN A 227 0.58 20.34 12.73
C ASN A 227 1.68 19.29 13.00
N HIS A 228 2.15 18.62 11.95
CA HIS A 228 3.01 17.43 12.01
C HIS A 228 2.38 16.23 12.72
N GLU A 229 1.05 16.14 12.74
CA GLU A 229 0.30 15.01 13.30
C GLU A 229 0.03 13.95 12.21
N PRO A 230 0.27 12.65 12.47
CA PRO A 230 0.08 11.58 11.50
C PRO A 230 -1.41 11.28 11.24
N GLN A 231 -1.81 11.38 9.96
CA GLN A 231 -3.21 11.28 9.50
C GLN A 231 -3.54 9.97 8.81
N GLY A 232 -2.53 9.22 8.36
CA GLY A 232 -2.70 8.06 7.51
C GLY A 232 -1.39 7.57 6.91
N ILE A 233 -1.49 6.55 6.08
CA ILE A 233 -0.36 5.94 5.37
C ILE A 233 -0.66 5.86 3.87
N LEU A 234 0.39 5.78 3.06
CA LEU A 234 0.26 5.52 1.64
C LEU A 234 1.35 4.59 1.10
N GLU A 235 0.97 3.85 0.07
CA GLU A 235 1.83 2.94 -0.70
C GLU A 235 1.77 3.37 -2.18
N VAL A 236 2.92 3.55 -2.82
CA VAL A 236 3.00 3.99 -4.21
C VAL A 236 2.72 2.80 -5.14
N VAL A 237 1.70 2.93 -5.98
CA VAL A 237 1.24 1.83 -6.86
C VAL A 237 1.72 2.04 -8.30
N GLN A 238 1.76 3.27 -8.79
CA GLN A 238 2.12 3.57 -10.17
C GLN A 238 2.69 4.99 -10.31
N GLN A 239 3.62 5.19 -11.23
CA GLN A 239 4.03 6.53 -11.69
C GLN A 239 3.03 7.04 -12.74
N GLN A 240 2.47 8.24 -12.57
CA GLN A 240 1.54 8.85 -13.54
C GLN A 240 2.22 9.78 -14.54
N LYS A 241 3.30 10.48 -14.13
CA LYS A 241 4.14 11.30 -15.01
C LYS A 241 5.60 11.16 -14.63
N ASN A 242 6.51 11.30 -15.60
CA ASN A 242 7.96 11.25 -15.36
C ASN A 242 8.36 12.30 -14.31
N GLN A 243 9.31 11.93 -13.44
CA GLN A 243 9.73 12.77 -12.32
C GLN A 243 10.72 13.83 -12.83
N VAL A 244 10.57 15.07 -12.34
CA VAL A 244 11.36 16.22 -12.84
C VAL A 244 12.21 16.76 -11.72
N GLU A 245 13.53 16.79 -11.90
CA GLU A 245 14.44 17.51 -11.01
C GLU A 245 14.21 19.02 -11.15
N LEU A 246 13.85 19.67 -10.04
CA LEU A 246 13.59 21.11 -9.98
C LEU A 246 14.83 21.90 -9.54
N ASP A 247 15.63 21.31 -8.65
CA ASP A 247 16.71 21.99 -7.94
C ASP A 247 17.71 20.97 -7.37
N GLN A 248 18.98 21.37 -7.29
CA GLN A 248 20.09 20.60 -6.74
C GLN A 248 21.02 21.52 -5.95
N GLN A 249 21.13 21.28 -4.64
CA GLN A 249 22.06 21.96 -3.75
C GLN A 249 23.17 21.00 -3.34
N ILE A 250 24.41 21.50 -3.33
CA ILE A 250 25.57 20.81 -2.73
C ILE A 250 25.89 21.57 -1.45
N CYS A 251 25.91 20.87 -0.32
CA CYS A 251 26.19 21.42 1.00
C CYS A 251 27.69 21.38 1.32
N ASP A 252 28.14 22.17 2.28
CA ASP A 252 29.56 22.31 2.65
C ASP A 252 30.18 21.01 3.19
N ASP A 253 29.35 20.11 3.75
CA ASP A 253 29.72 18.75 4.17
C ASP A 253 29.89 17.76 2.99
N GLY A 254 29.69 18.22 1.76
CA GLY A 254 29.68 17.42 0.54
C GLY A 254 28.39 16.64 0.30
N ALA A 255 27.35 16.82 1.13
CA ALA A 255 26.05 16.21 0.88
C ALA A 255 25.37 16.86 -0.33
N ILE A 256 24.62 16.06 -1.10
CA ILE A 256 23.84 16.53 -2.25
C ILE A 256 22.37 16.40 -1.90
N VAL A 257 21.64 17.52 -1.98
CA VAL A 257 20.19 17.59 -1.82
C VAL A 257 19.55 17.86 -3.18
N LYS A 258 18.58 17.04 -3.58
CA LYS A 258 17.78 17.24 -4.80
C LYS A 258 16.32 17.43 -4.46
N LYS A 259 15.64 18.36 -5.15
CA LYS A 259 14.18 18.53 -5.10
C LYS A 259 13.60 17.98 -6.40
N VAL A 260 12.77 16.95 -6.31
CA VAL A 260 12.20 16.24 -7.45
C VAL A 260 10.68 16.28 -7.40
N LYS A 261 10.05 16.81 -8.44
CA LYS A 261 8.60 16.84 -8.60
C LYS A 261 8.09 15.44 -8.92
N ILE A 262 7.17 14.93 -8.10
CA ILE A 262 6.54 13.62 -8.28
C ILE A 262 5.05 13.74 -8.63
N ASN A 263 4.56 12.75 -9.39
CA ASN A 263 3.14 12.56 -9.67
C ASN A 263 2.87 11.05 -9.80
N THR A 264 2.25 10.48 -8.76
CA THR A 264 2.08 9.05 -8.56
C THR A 264 0.65 8.70 -8.22
N LEU A 265 0.18 7.52 -8.62
CA LEU A 265 -1.03 6.91 -8.10
C LEU A 265 -0.66 6.13 -6.83
N CYS A 266 -1.29 6.47 -5.72
CA CYS A 266 -1.01 5.85 -4.43
C CYS A 266 -2.27 5.20 -3.85
N LYS A 267 -2.05 4.10 -3.14
CA LYS A 267 -3.01 3.46 -2.26
C LYS A 267 -2.93 4.14 -0.91
N VAL A 268 -3.90 5.00 -0.60
CA VAL A 268 -3.94 5.82 0.62
C VAL A 268 -4.94 5.22 1.60
N GLU A 269 -4.55 5.20 2.87
CA GLU A 269 -5.37 4.78 4.00
C GLU A 269 -5.36 5.89 5.06
N TRP A 270 -6.55 6.41 5.39
CA TRP A 270 -6.70 7.44 6.43
C TRP A 270 -7.05 6.80 7.77
N TYR A 271 -6.49 7.32 8.85
CA TYR A 271 -6.74 6.80 10.20
C TYR A 271 -8.18 7.02 10.65
N GLU A 272 -8.75 8.20 10.41
CA GLU A 272 -10.11 8.56 10.86
C GLU A 272 -11.27 7.83 10.13
N ASN A 273 -11.02 7.11 9.04
CA ASN A 273 -12.06 6.54 8.18
C ASN A 273 -11.93 5.01 8.10
N ASP A 274 -11.92 4.33 9.25
CA ASP A 274 -11.89 2.85 9.38
C ASP A 274 -10.76 2.12 8.65
N GLY A 275 -9.71 2.82 8.22
CA GLY A 275 -8.67 2.24 7.35
C GLY A 275 -9.15 1.96 5.91
N ALA A 276 -10.24 2.59 5.47
CA ALA A 276 -10.78 2.47 4.13
C ALA A 276 -9.74 2.91 3.09
N THR A 277 -9.21 1.93 2.37
CA THR A 277 -8.13 2.11 1.40
C THR A 277 -8.69 2.68 0.09
N LYS A 278 -8.13 3.78 -0.40
CA LYS A 278 -8.53 4.45 -1.65
C LYS A 278 -7.34 4.64 -2.58
N LEU A 279 -7.51 4.31 -3.87
CA LEU A 279 -6.55 4.67 -4.91
C LEU A 279 -6.76 6.13 -5.31
N VAL A 280 -5.76 6.97 -5.09
CA VAL A 280 -5.82 8.42 -5.36
C VAL A 280 -4.49 8.90 -5.94
N PRO A 281 -4.51 9.87 -6.88
CA PRO A 281 -3.27 10.50 -7.33
C PRO A 281 -2.71 11.40 -6.22
N VAL A 282 -1.39 11.46 -6.17
CA VAL A 282 -0.60 12.21 -5.21
C VAL A 282 0.46 12.99 -5.99
N THR A 283 0.55 14.29 -5.70
CA THR A 283 1.61 15.15 -6.24
C THR A 283 2.35 15.81 -5.10
N GLY A 284 3.64 16.08 -5.28
CA GLY A 284 4.47 16.73 -4.28
C GLY A 284 5.90 16.95 -4.77
N ILE A 285 6.76 17.44 -3.87
CA ILE A 285 8.19 17.62 -4.12
C ILE A 285 8.96 16.70 -3.16
N ALA A 286 9.53 15.62 -3.70
CA ALA A 286 10.40 14.73 -2.96
C ALA A 286 11.76 15.43 -2.74
N ILE A 287 12.21 15.47 -1.48
CA ILE A 287 13.51 15.96 -1.08
C ILE A 287 14.39 14.72 -0.87
N LEU A 288 15.39 14.54 -1.73
CA LEU A 288 16.37 13.46 -1.61
C LEU A 288 17.63 14.03 -1.00
N LYS A 289 18.22 13.30 -0.06
CA LYS A 289 19.50 13.64 0.55
C LYS A 289 20.50 12.52 0.33
N LYS A 290 21.69 12.86 -0.15
CA LYS A 290 22.80 11.93 -0.36
C LYS A 290 24.02 12.40 0.42
N GLY A 291 24.41 11.64 1.45
CA GLY A 291 25.70 11.77 2.11
C GLY A 291 26.78 10.93 1.41
N ARG A 292 27.55 10.18 2.20
CA ARG A 292 28.61 9.27 1.70
C ARG A 292 28.11 8.02 0.96
N GLY A 293 26.80 7.74 0.99
CA GLY A 293 26.20 6.52 0.43
C GLY A 293 25.23 6.78 -0.72
N LYS A 294 24.22 5.90 -0.84
CA LYS A 294 23.07 6.10 -1.72
C LYS A 294 22.21 7.27 -1.21
N ALA A 295 21.48 7.91 -2.11
CA ALA A 295 20.47 8.89 -1.76
C ALA A 295 19.22 8.20 -1.22
N SER A 296 18.60 8.80 -0.21
CA SER A 296 17.26 8.42 0.26
C SER A 296 16.32 9.61 0.16
N VAL A 297 15.03 9.35 -0.05
CA VAL A 297 14.00 10.37 0.19
C VAL A 297 14.00 10.67 1.68
N GLU A 298 14.24 11.92 2.05
CA GLU A 298 14.15 12.39 3.44
C GLU A 298 12.69 12.65 3.80
N ARG A 299 11.97 13.31 2.88
CA ARG A 299 10.53 13.61 2.94
C ARG A 299 10.00 14.04 1.58
N VAL A 300 8.67 14.08 1.44
CA VAL A 300 7.97 14.76 0.35
C VAL A 300 7.18 15.92 0.94
N VAL A 301 7.32 17.11 0.38
CA VAL A 301 6.66 18.33 0.86
C VAL A 301 5.68 18.88 -0.18
N ASN A 302 4.83 19.83 0.26
CA ASN A 302 3.77 20.44 -0.55
C ASN A 302 2.85 19.38 -1.18
N VAL A 303 2.54 18.33 -0.42
CA VAL A 303 1.81 17.18 -0.95
C VAL A 303 0.33 17.49 -1.07
N ALA A 304 -0.22 17.12 -2.22
CA ALA A 304 -1.64 17.19 -2.53
C ALA A 304 -2.17 15.81 -2.90
N ILE A 305 -3.26 15.40 -2.26
CA ILE A 305 -3.84 14.05 -2.35
C ILE A 305 -5.26 14.14 -2.91
N GLY A 306 -5.54 13.37 -3.97
CA GLY A 306 -6.84 13.32 -4.66
C GLY A 306 -7.03 14.35 -5.77
N ILE A 307 -8.20 14.30 -6.43
CA ILE A 307 -8.60 15.27 -7.48
C ILE A 307 -9.85 16.05 -7.03
N LYS A 308 -10.95 15.34 -6.72
CA LYS A 308 -12.25 15.95 -6.38
C LYS A 308 -12.30 16.55 -4.97
N GLN A 309 -11.57 15.97 -4.03
CA GLN A 309 -11.35 16.48 -2.67
C GLN A 309 -9.84 16.68 -2.50
N LEU A 310 -9.30 17.68 -3.19
CA LEU A 310 -7.87 17.97 -3.25
C LEU A 310 -7.38 18.49 -1.88
N ARG A 311 -7.03 17.58 -0.98
CA ARG A 311 -6.45 17.94 0.32
C ARG A 311 -4.97 18.30 0.09
N LYS A 312 -4.55 19.52 0.44
CA LYS A 312 -3.21 20.07 0.22
C LYS A 312 -2.47 20.31 1.54
N GLY A 313 -1.14 20.45 1.46
CA GLY A 313 -0.32 20.91 2.58
C GLY A 313 0.23 19.79 3.46
N TYR A 314 0.17 18.54 3.01
CA TYR A 314 0.76 17.42 3.75
C TYR A 314 2.27 17.33 3.54
N GLU A 315 2.91 16.74 4.54
CA GLU A 315 4.27 16.21 4.48
C GLU A 315 4.19 14.67 4.47
N LEU A 316 5.01 14.02 3.65
CA LEU A 316 5.17 12.56 3.68
C LEU A 316 6.56 12.24 4.23
N LYS A 317 6.65 11.37 5.24
CA LYS A 317 7.92 10.82 5.73
C LYS A 317 7.99 9.33 5.38
N PRO A 318 9.15 8.79 4.95
CA PRO A 318 9.27 7.36 4.63
C PRO A 318 8.95 6.46 5.83
N GLY A 319 8.31 5.32 5.57
CA GLY A 319 7.90 4.37 6.60
C GLY A 319 6.40 4.42 6.94
N ILE A 320 5.98 3.55 7.87
CA ILE A 320 4.59 3.34 8.27
C ILE A 320 4.45 3.52 9.79
N GLU A 321 3.66 4.49 10.23
CA GLU A 321 3.44 4.80 11.65
C GLU A 321 2.06 4.32 12.15
N SER A 322 1.77 3.02 12.03
CA SER A 322 0.44 2.44 12.37
C SER A 322 -0.01 2.70 13.81
N SER A 323 0.94 2.93 14.74
CA SER A 323 0.69 3.23 16.17
C SER A 323 -0.13 4.50 16.42
N SER A 324 -0.28 5.36 15.42
CA SER A 324 -0.98 6.63 15.57
C SER A 324 -2.38 6.61 14.94
N ARG A 325 -2.86 5.42 14.54
CA ARG A 325 -4.23 5.19 14.08
C ARG A 325 -5.24 5.51 15.18
N ARG A 326 -6.23 6.34 14.86
CA ARG A 326 -7.31 6.79 15.75
C ARG A 326 -8.61 6.09 15.38
N ILE A 327 -9.35 5.57 16.36
CA ILE A 327 -10.67 4.97 16.19
C ILE A 327 -11.62 5.65 17.17
N THR A 328 -12.66 6.30 16.64
CA THR A 328 -13.71 6.94 17.43
C THR A 328 -14.86 5.97 17.62
N VAL A 329 -15.23 5.70 18.87
CA VAL A 329 -16.30 4.77 19.24
C VAL A 329 -17.30 5.44 20.17
N ASN A 330 -18.60 5.06 20.09
CA ASN A 330 -19.63 5.61 20.98
C ASN A 330 -20.46 4.48 21.61
N GLY A 331 -20.62 4.50 22.93
CA GLY A 331 -21.44 3.52 23.66
C GLY A 331 -22.91 3.47 23.18
N ASN A 332 -23.41 4.55 22.59
CA ASN A 332 -24.73 4.59 21.96
C ASN A 332 -24.87 3.56 20.80
N ASP A 333 -23.80 3.34 20.04
CA ASP A 333 -23.81 2.46 18.86
C ASP A 333 -24.04 0.99 19.25
N ILE A 334 -23.65 0.64 20.47
CA ILE A 334 -23.82 -0.69 21.08
C ILE A 334 -25.04 -0.77 22.02
N ARG A 335 -25.86 0.30 22.07
CA ARG A 335 -27.02 0.47 22.97
C ARG A 335 -26.66 0.47 24.47
N ASP A 336 -25.45 0.94 24.79
CA ASP A 336 -24.98 1.21 26.14
C ASP A 336 -24.98 2.74 26.39
N ILE A 337 -24.33 3.19 27.46
CA ILE A 337 -24.30 4.60 27.86
C ILE A 337 -23.60 5.44 26.78
N PRO A 338 -24.17 6.57 26.31
CA PRO A 338 -23.75 7.31 25.11
C PRO A 338 -22.50 8.18 25.33
N CYS A 339 -21.41 7.57 25.80
CA CYS A 339 -20.10 8.19 25.90
C CYS A 339 -19.30 7.94 24.63
N GLN A 340 -18.69 9.00 24.09
CA GLN A 340 -17.79 8.93 22.94
C GLN A 340 -16.34 8.87 23.42
N TYR A 341 -15.56 7.98 22.82
CA TYR A 341 -14.14 7.79 23.11
C TYR A 341 -13.32 7.81 21.82
N CYS A 342 -12.06 8.24 21.92
CA CYS A 342 -11.07 8.18 20.84
C CYS A 342 -9.92 7.28 21.30
N VAL A 343 -9.78 6.11 20.67
CA VAL A 343 -8.77 5.10 20.99
C VAL A 343 -7.62 5.25 19.98
N VAL A 344 -6.38 5.30 20.45
CA VAL A 344 -5.20 5.53 19.60
C VAL A 344 -4.20 4.38 19.70
N GLY A 345 -3.74 3.88 18.55
CA GLY A 345 -2.73 2.82 18.49
C GLY A 345 -3.27 1.40 18.65
N LEU A 346 -4.51 1.17 18.20
CA LEU A 346 -5.02 -0.17 17.92
C LEU A 346 -4.56 -0.66 16.55
N GLU A 347 -4.19 -1.94 16.49
CA GLU A 347 -3.88 -2.63 15.25
C GLU A 347 -5.16 -3.05 14.53
N LYS A 348 -5.07 -3.32 13.22
CA LYS A 348 -6.25 -3.58 12.37
C LYS A 348 -7.09 -4.79 12.75
N TYR A 349 -6.47 -5.76 13.42
CA TYR A 349 -7.08 -7.03 13.84
C TYR A 349 -7.65 -6.97 15.26
N GLU A 350 -7.56 -5.82 15.94
CA GLU A 350 -7.96 -5.67 17.33
C GLU A 350 -9.32 -5.00 17.47
N LEU A 351 -10.09 -5.51 18.43
CA LEU A 351 -11.40 -5.03 18.79
C LEU A 351 -11.28 -4.01 19.94
N PRO A 352 -11.81 -2.78 19.80
CA PRO A 352 -11.70 -1.73 20.82
C PRO A 352 -12.49 -2.03 22.10
N VAL A 353 -11.85 -1.74 23.24
CA VAL A 353 -12.43 -1.74 24.59
C VAL A 353 -12.00 -0.48 25.32
N ILE A 354 -12.94 0.39 25.68
CA ILE A 354 -12.67 1.62 26.44
C ILE A 354 -13.92 2.10 27.19
N GLY A 355 -13.84 2.31 28.50
CA GLY A 355 -14.94 2.82 29.32
C GLY A 355 -16.26 2.06 29.12
N THR A 356 -17.33 2.75 28.73
CA THR A 356 -18.64 2.11 28.45
C THR A 356 -18.67 1.34 27.13
N TYR A 357 -17.70 1.53 26.24
CA TYR A 357 -17.65 0.87 24.93
C TYR A 357 -16.85 -0.44 24.97
N ILE A 358 -17.49 -1.51 24.52
CA ILE A 358 -16.85 -2.80 24.18
C ILE A 358 -17.38 -3.18 22.80
N ASP A 359 -16.49 -3.47 21.85
CA ASP A 359 -16.89 -3.91 20.51
C ASP A 359 -17.85 -5.12 20.60
N PRO A 360 -19.04 -5.10 19.96
CA PRO A 360 -20.04 -6.18 20.07
C PRO A 360 -19.56 -7.55 19.59
N ARG A 361 -18.43 -7.62 18.89
CA ARG A 361 -17.76 -8.88 18.50
C ARG A 361 -17.01 -9.52 19.67
N ILE A 362 -16.75 -8.80 20.77
CA ILE A 362 -16.13 -9.35 21.98
C ILE A 362 -17.20 -10.10 22.79
N ILE A 363 -17.15 -11.42 22.74
CA ILE A 363 -18.22 -12.30 23.23
C ILE A 363 -17.64 -13.33 24.20
N PRO A 364 -18.19 -13.47 25.42
CA PRO A 364 -17.75 -14.50 26.36
C PRO A 364 -17.88 -15.92 25.78
N GLY A 365 -16.89 -16.76 26.06
CA GLY A 365 -16.74 -18.12 25.54
C GLY A 365 -15.75 -18.25 24.38
N PHE A 366 -15.19 -17.16 23.87
CA PHE A 366 -14.10 -17.17 22.88
C PHE A 366 -12.76 -16.81 23.53
N HIS A 367 -11.64 -17.19 22.89
CA HIS A 367 -10.31 -16.83 23.35
C HIS A 367 -9.88 -15.49 22.75
N TYR A 368 -9.21 -14.67 23.55
CA TYR A 368 -8.65 -13.40 23.11
C TYR A 368 -7.24 -13.20 23.64
N ARG A 369 -6.43 -12.47 22.88
CA ARG A 369 -5.17 -11.88 23.35
C ARG A 369 -5.40 -10.38 23.58
N VAL A 370 -4.76 -9.81 24.60
CA VAL A 370 -5.09 -8.45 25.07
C VAL A 370 -3.82 -7.61 25.26
N ARG A 371 -3.86 -6.34 24.85
CA ARG A 371 -2.83 -5.33 25.17
C ARG A 371 -3.46 -3.93 25.33
N PRO A 372 -2.84 -3.01 26.07
CA PRO A 372 -3.18 -1.60 26.01
C PRO A 372 -2.93 -1.02 24.61
N ALA A 373 -3.76 -0.08 24.18
CA ALA A 373 -3.58 0.60 22.91
C ALA A 373 -2.22 1.35 22.90
N GLY A 374 -1.57 1.45 21.74
CA GLY A 374 -0.22 2.02 21.62
C GLY A 374 0.94 1.20 22.25
N SER A 375 0.68 0.32 23.21
CA SER A 375 1.69 -0.51 23.88
C SER A 375 1.98 -1.82 23.14
N ARG A 376 3.24 -2.23 23.02
CA ARG A 376 3.62 -3.56 22.52
C ARG A 376 3.53 -4.67 23.57
N HIS A 377 3.41 -4.30 24.85
CA HIS A 377 3.34 -5.25 25.95
C HIS A 377 1.91 -5.73 26.13
N HIS A 378 1.73 -7.05 26.00
CA HIS A 378 0.44 -7.69 26.19
C HIS A 378 0.18 -7.97 27.67
N LEU A 379 -1.08 -7.92 28.07
CA LEU A 379 -1.51 -8.41 29.38
C LEU A 379 -1.38 -9.94 29.44
N PHE A 380 -1.37 -10.48 30.66
CA PHE A 380 -1.34 -11.93 30.93
C PHE A 380 -0.20 -12.66 30.22
N GLU A 381 0.99 -12.03 30.19
CA GLU A 381 2.21 -12.53 29.52
C GLU A 381 2.02 -12.73 28.00
N GLY A 382 0.99 -12.12 27.41
CA GLY A 382 0.61 -12.34 26.02
C GLY A 382 -0.07 -13.68 25.75
N ARG A 383 -0.50 -14.41 26.78
CA ARG A 383 -1.32 -15.61 26.65
C ARG A 383 -2.67 -15.28 26.02
N SER A 384 -3.19 -16.20 25.22
CA SER A 384 -4.54 -16.11 24.65
C SER A 384 -5.52 -16.81 25.60
N LEU A 385 -6.37 -16.05 26.29
CA LEU A 385 -7.21 -16.56 27.38
C LEU A 385 -8.69 -16.59 27.00
N LEU A 386 -9.42 -17.56 27.56
CA LEU A 386 -10.86 -17.69 27.41
C LEU A 386 -11.57 -16.55 28.17
N LEU A 387 -12.32 -15.70 27.46
CA LEU A 387 -13.17 -14.69 28.08
C LEU A 387 -14.37 -15.36 28.77
N GLN A 388 -14.52 -15.17 30.08
CA GLN A 388 -15.61 -15.77 30.88
C GLN A 388 -16.81 -14.84 31.03
N SER A 389 -16.58 -13.55 31.28
CA SER A 389 -17.64 -12.58 31.51
C SER A 389 -17.21 -11.14 31.22
N ILE A 390 -18.20 -10.29 30.97
CA ILE A 390 -18.08 -8.84 30.86
C ILE A 390 -19.04 -8.26 31.90
N GLY A 391 -18.52 -7.42 32.80
CA GLY A 391 -19.31 -6.74 33.81
C GLY A 391 -20.21 -5.64 33.22
N MET A 392 -21.30 -5.35 33.92
CA MET A 392 -22.16 -4.19 33.65
C MET A 392 -21.63 -2.93 34.37
N GLY A 393 -22.08 -1.75 33.94
CA GLY A 393 -21.67 -0.46 34.51
C GLY A 393 -20.80 0.38 33.57
N TYR A 394 -20.19 1.43 34.13
CA TYR A 394 -19.35 2.40 33.41
C TYR A 394 -17.96 1.84 33.11
N GLY A 395 -17.17 1.57 34.16
CA GLY A 395 -16.02 0.68 34.09
C GLY A 395 -16.52 -0.75 34.09
N LYS A 396 -16.38 -1.46 32.96
CA LYS A 396 -16.81 -2.85 32.82
C LYS A 396 -15.65 -3.76 33.19
N ARG A 397 -15.88 -4.76 34.05
CA ARG A 397 -14.85 -5.76 34.39
C ARG A 397 -14.80 -6.86 33.32
N ILE A 398 -13.73 -6.93 32.55
CA ILE A 398 -13.49 -8.02 31.60
C ILE A 398 -12.75 -9.13 32.36
N THR A 399 -13.37 -10.31 32.49
CA THR A 399 -12.83 -11.43 33.28
C THR A 399 -12.54 -12.64 32.39
N PHE A 400 -11.30 -13.13 32.43
CA PHE A 400 -10.86 -14.31 31.71
C PHE A 400 -10.69 -15.50 32.67
N LYS A 401 -10.58 -16.69 32.09
CA LYS A 401 -10.29 -17.91 32.85
C LYS A 401 -8.92 -17.77 33.55
N SER A 402 -8.96 -17.69 34.88
CA SER A 402 -7.77 -17.79 35.73
C SER A 402 -7.27 -19.23 35.80
N ASP A 403 -5.97 -19.37 36.07
CA ASP A 403 -5.34 -20.65 36.39
C ASP A 403 -5.71 -21.10 37.83
N SER A 404 -6.12 -20.17 38.70
CA SER A 404 -6.55 -20.41 40.08
C SER A 404 -7.98 -19.91 40.33
N LEU A 405 -8.87 -20.78 40.81
CA LEU A 405 -10.23 -20.39 41.21
C LEU A 405 -10.26 -19.55 42.49
N ASN A 406 -9.26 -19.70 43.36
CA ASN A 406 -9.20 -19.03 44.67
C ASN A 406 -8.61 -17.61 44.58
N THR A 407 -7.82 -17.34 43.54
CA THR A 407 -7.09 -16.08 43.34
C THR A 407 -7.22 -15.64 41.87
N PRO A 408 -8.42 -15.22 41.41
CA PRO A 408 -8.64 -14.83 40.03
C PRO A 408 -7.95 -13.49 39.71
N ASP A 409 -6.82 -13.59 39.04
CA ASP A 409 -5.91 -12.53 38.60
C ASP A 409 -6.13 -12.08 37.15
N HIS A 410 -6.65 -12.97 36.29
CA HIS A 410 -6.89 -12.70 34.87
C HIS A 410 -8.12 -11.81 34.61
N TYR A 411 -8.10 -10.55 35.05
CA TYR A 411 -9.12 -9.55 34.73
C TYR A 411 -8.54 -8.15 34.56
N PHE A 412 -9.28 -7.27 33.88
CA PHE A 412 -9.02 -5.83 33.85
C PHE A 412 -10.35 -5.06 33.79
N TRP A 413 -10.31 -3.73 33.97
CA TRP A 413 -11.47 -2.87 33.74
C TRP A 413 -11.31 -2.08 32.44
N SER A 414 -12.39 -1.86 31.70
CA SER A 414 -12.36 -1.15 30.40
C SER A 414 -11.85 0.30 30.50
N ASP A 415 -11.77 0.87 31.70
CA ASP A 415 -11.25 2.21 32.02
C ASP A 415 -9.90 2.18 32.74
N SER A 416 -9.27 1.00 32.92
CA SER A 416 -7.94 0.90 33.57
C SER A 416 -6.79 1.54 32.77
N HIS A 417 -7.00 1.79 31.47
CA HIS A 417 -6.03 2.39 30.56
C HIS A 417 -6.71 3.54 29.81
N PRO A 418 -6.25 4.80 29.95
CA PRO A 418 -6.93 5.97 29.38
C PRO A 418 -6.89 5.97 27.84
N GLU A 419 -5.87 5.38 27.24
CA GLU A 419 -5.74 5.15 25.80
C GLU A 419 -6.61 4.01 25.26
N GLY A 420 -7.23 3.21 26.14
CA GLY A 420 -8.05 2.05 25.80
C GLY A 420 -7.26 0.75 25.61
N MET A 421 -7.99 -0.32 25.29
CA MET A 421 -7.49 -1.69 25.18
C MET A 421 -7.83 -2.30 23.82
N GLY A 422 -6.91 -3.08 23.28
CA GLY A 422 -7.10 -3.90 22.08
C GLY A 422 -7.29 -5.37 22.42
N MET A 423 -8.32 -6.00 21.84
CA MET A 423 -8.57 -7.44 21.97
C MET A 423 -8.48 -8.14 20.61
N GLU A 424 -7.49 -9.01 20.43
CA GLU A 424 -7.31 -9.88 19.25
C GLU A 424 -8.12 -11.18 19.45
N THR A 425 -9.05 -11.49 18.55
CA THR A 425 -9.77 -12.79 18.55
C THR A 425 -8.81 -13.93 18.20
N ARG A 426 -8.74 -14.98 19.05
CA ARG A 426 -7.88 -16.15 18.81
C ARG A 426 -8.71 -17.42 18.63
N ALA A 427 -8.52 -18.06 17.47
CA ALA A 427 -9.18 -19.30 17.07
C ALA A 427 -8.25 -20.53 17.19
N ILE A 428 -6.95 -20.35 16.89
CA ILE A 428 -5.94 -21.41 16.87
C ILE A 428 -4.84 -21.14 17.90
N HIS A 429 -4.40 -22.20 18.57
CA HIS A 429 -3.32 -22.18 19.56
C HIS A 429 -2.24 -23.23 19.23
N PRO A 430 -0.97 -23.03 19.64
CA PRO A 430 0.06 -24.06 19.54
C PRO A 430 -0.36 -25.36 20.22
N GLY A 431 0.04 -26.51 19.64
CA GLY A 431 -0.32 -27.84 20.12
C GLY A 431 -1.68 -28.36 19.65
N MET A 432 -2.54 -27.54 19.05
CA MET A 432 -3.78 -28.02 18.42
C MET A 432 -3.48 -29.01 17.29
N LYS A 433 -4.27 -30.08 17.21
CA LYS A 433 -4.13 -31.15 16.20
C LYS A 433 -5.36 -31.20 15.31
N PHE A 434 -5.18 -31.62 14.06
CA PHE A 434 -6.21 -31.65 13.03
C PHE A 434 -6.09 -32.90 12.16
N THR A 435 -7.22 -33.41 11.68
CA THR A 435 -7.27 -34.28 10.50
C THR A 435 -7.45 -33.42 9.25
N ILE A 436 -6.70 -33.72 8.20
CA ILE A 436 -6.77 -33.05 6.90
C ILE A 436 -7.67 -33.88 6.00
N THR A 437 -8.72 -33.26 5.48
CA THR A 437 -9.63 -33.84 4.50
C THR A 437 -9.59 -33.07 3.18
N GLY A 438 -9.90 -33.75 2.08
CA GLY A 438 -10.06 -33.12 0.77
C GLY A 438 -10.87 -34.01 -0.15
N ASN A 439 -11.79 -33.42 -0.91
CA ASN A 439 -12.75 -34.12 -1.77
C ASN A 439 -13.51 -35.27 -1.06
N GLY A 440 -13.76 -35.13 0.25
CA GLY A 440 -14.44 -36.13 1.09
C GLY A 440 -13.54 -37.26 1.64
N GLY A 441 -12.27 -37.36 1.23
CA GLY A 441 -11.31 -38.33 1.75
C GLY A 441 -10.44 -37.79 2.88
N LEU A 442 -9.95 -38.67 3.76
CA LEU A 442 -8.88 -38.37 4.71
C LEU A 442 -7.54 -38.34 3.98
N LEU A 443 -6.82 -37.22 4.07
CA LEU A 443 -5.54 -36.99 3.40
C LEU A 443 -4.34 -36.97 4.36
N GLY A 444 -4.56 -36.78 5.66
CA GLY A 444 -3.47 -36.74 6.63
C GLY A 444 -3.84 -36.09 7.96
N GLU A 445 -2.81 -35.65 8.67
CA GLU A 445 -2.90 -34.97 9.97
C GLU A 445 -2.02 -33.70 9.99
N ALA A 446 -2.41 -32.74 10.81
CA ALA A 446 -1.59 -31.57 11.11
C ALA A 446 -1.52 -31.32 12.62
N SER A 447 -0.43 -30.73 13.08
CA SER A 447 -0.31 -30.16 14.43
C SER A 447 0.33 -28.78 14.38
N VAL A 448 -0.24 -27.83 15.12
CA VAL A 448 0.20 -26.43 15.12
C VAL A 448 1.48 -26.31 15.94
N PHE A 449 2.58 -25.98 15.28
CA PHE A 449 3.85 -25.70 15.91
C PHE A 449 3.88 -24.28 16.48
N ARG A 450 3.49 -23.29 15.67
CA ARG A 450 3.48 -21.87 16.06
C ARG A 450 2.28 -21.12 15.48
N ALA A 451 1.80 -20.15 16.24
CA ALA A 451 0.70 -19.26 15.89
C ALA A 451 1.08 -17.81 16.22
N ASP A 452 2.30 -17.41 15.84
CA ASP A 452 2.95 -16.16 16.26
C ASP A 452 2.33 -14.92 15.61
N LEU A 453 1.77 -15.08 14.40
CA LEU A 453 1.12 -14.02 13.65
C LEU A 453 -0.26 -13.66 14.24
N PRO A 454 -0.73 -12.42 14.04
CA PRO A 454 -2.08 -12.02 14.40
C PRO A 454 -3.15 -12.84 13.67
N GLN A 455 -4.25 -13.13 14.36
CA GLN A 455 -5.44 -13.76 13.79
C GLN A 455 -6.51 -12.69 13.58
N VAL A 456 -7.11 -12.64 12.39
CA VAL A 456 -7.95 -11.50 11.96
C VAL A 456 -9.40 -11.96 11.86
N GLU A 457 -10.29 -11.36 12.62
CA GLU A 457 -11.72 -11.67 12.52
C GLU A 457 -12.33 -11.06 11.24
N GLU A 458 -12.68 -11.91 10.28
CA GLU A 458 -13.32 -11.50 9.02
C GLU A 458 -14.82 -11.22 9.23
N LYS A 459 -15.49 -12.04 10.05
CA LYS A 459 -16.95 -11.99 10.23
C LYS A 459 -17.38 -12.61 11.56
N THR A 460 -18.36 -11.99 12.23
CA THR A 460 -19.20 -12.65 13.24
C THR A 460 -20.63 -12.79 12.70
N VAL A 461 -21.23 -13.97 12.87
CA VAL A 461 -22.62 -14.26 12.53
C VAL A 461 -23.38 -14.69 13.78
N PHE A 462 -24.58 -14.14 13.96
CA PHE A 462 -25.51 -14.53 15.02
C PHE A 462 -26.70 -15.26 14.40
N VAL A 463 -26.83 -16.56 14.65
CA VAL A 463 -27.93 -17.37 14.10
C VAL A 463 -28.95 -17.64 15.20
N ASP A 464 -30.21 -17.24 14.97
CA ASP A 464 -31.33 -17.57 15.84
C ASP A 464 -31.72 -19.04 15.66
N VAL A 465 -31.90 -19.76 16.77
CA VAL A 465 -32.26 -21.18 16.75
C VAL A 465 -33.73 -21.34 17.15
N PRO A 466 -34.58 -21.95 16.31
CA PRO A 466 -35.95 -22.26 16.68
C PRO A 466 -36.02 -23.01 18.02
N ASN A 467 -36.90 -22.56 18.91
CA ASN A 467 -37.17 -23.18 20.21
C ASN A 467 -35.99 -23.21 21.21
N LYS A 468 -34.90 -22.43 21.02
CA LYS A 468 -33.87 -22.23 22.04
C LYS A 468 -33.73 -20.77 22.45
N ARG A 469 -33.48 -20.52 23.75
CA ARG A 469 -33.19 -19.19 24.28
C ARG A 469 -31.71 -18.87 24.07
N GLY A 470 -31.43 -17.98 23.12
CA GLY A 470 -30.08 -17.52 22.77
C GLY A 470 -29.71 -17.82 21.32
N LYS A 471 -28.64 -17.19 20.84
CA LYS A 471 -28.15 -17.30 19.46
C LYS A 471 -26.92 -18.20 19.38
N ILE A 472 -26.75 -18.94 18.29
CA ILE A 472 -25.44 -19.48 17.91
C ILE A 472 -24.58 -18.28 17.52
N VAL A 473 -23.33 -18.27 17.95
CA VAL A 473 -22.32 -17.30 17.51
C VAL A 473 -21.27 -18.04 16.68
N GLU A 474 -21.11 -17.64 15.42
CA GLU A 474 -20.06 -18.14 14.54
C GLU A 474 -19.08 -17.02 14.23
N LYS A 475 -17.79 -17.29 14.44
CA LYS A 475 -16.68 -16.41 14.08
C LYS A 475 -15.87 -17.03 12.97
N TYR A 476 -15.63 -16.25 11.93
CA TYR A 476 -14.76 -16.56 10.81
C TYR A 476 -13.47 -15.78 11.02
N VAL A 477 -12.40 -16.48 11.33
CA VAL A 477 -11.12 -15.89 11.72
C VAL A 477 -10.05 -16.32 10.73
N HIS A 478 -9.46 -15.37 10.01
CA HIS A 478 -8.30 -15.60 9.18
C HIS A 478 -7.11 -15.98 10.06
N VAL A 479 -6.43 -17.06 9.70
CA VAL A 479 -5.29 -17.61 10.43
C VAL A 479 -4.13 -17.84 9.46
N ASP A 480 -2.91 -17.53 9.91
CA ASP A 480 -1.66 -17.92 9.27
C ASP A 480 -0.76 -18.52 10.36
N VAL A 481 -0.54 -19.83 10.28
CA VAL A 481 0.09 -20.64 11.33
C VAL A 481 1.17 -21.55 10.75
N THR A 482 2.19 -21.86 11.54
CA THR A 482 3.18 -22.88 11.16
C THR A 482 2.75 -24.23 11.73
N CYS A 483 2.58 -25.23 10.87
CA CYS A 483 2.16 -26.57 11.25
C CYS A 483 3.19 -27.63 10.85
N HIS A 484 3.30 -28.67 11.66
CA HIS A 484 3.81 -29.97 11.24
C HIS A 484 2.67 -30.70 10.54
N VAL A 485 2.84 -31.01 9.26
CA VAL A 485 1.84 -31.63 8.39
C VAL A 485 2.34 -33.00 7.93
N LYS A 486 1.51 -34.03 8.10
CA LYS A 486 1.78 -35.42 7.73
C LYS A 486 0.69 -35.88 6.75
N LEU A 487 1.04 -36.05 5.48
CA LEU A 487 0.10 -36.49 4.44
C LEU A 487 0.25 -37.99 4.15
N ALA A 488 -0.85 -38.66 3.87
CA ALA A 488 -0.86 -40.06 3.47
C ALA A 488 -0.47 -40.20 2.00
N THR A 489 0.68 -40.81 1.72
CA THR A 489 1.16 -41.04 0.36
C THR A 489 0.30 -42.08 -0.35
N THR A 490 -0.38 -41.70 -1.43
CA THR A 490 -1.16 -42.60 -2.29
C THR A 490 -0.25 -43.46 -3.18
N GLY A 491 0.40 -44.44 -2.57
CA GLY A 491 1.24 -45.44 -3.25
C GLY A 491 1.69 -46.50 -2.25
N GLY A 492 1.23 -47.74 -2.41
CA GLY A 492 1.43 -48.80 -1.43
C GLY A 492 2.90 -49.15 -1.19
N GLY A 493 3.45 -48.69 -0.08
CA GLY A 493 4.81 -48.99 0.37
C GLY A 493 5.05 -48.39 1.75
N SER A 494 5.08 -49.23 2.79
CA SER A 494 5.20 -48.80 4.19
C SER A 494 6.63 -48.35 4.52
N VAL A 495 6.88 -47.03 4.53
CA VAL A 495 7.84 -46.35 5.42
C VAL A 495 7.29 -44.95 5.73
N ASP A 496 7.60 -44.40 6.90
CA ASP A 496 7.17 -43.10 7.46
C ASP A 496 6.62 -42.05 6.47
N SER A 497 5.37 -41.63 6.68
CA SER A 497 4.85 -40.41 6.05
C SER A 497 5.58 -39.20 6.65
N GLU A 498 6.41 -38.56 5.83
CA GLU A 498 7.32 -37.49 6.21
C GLU A 498 6.59 -36.27 6.78
N VAL A 499 7.02 -35.81 7.96
CA VAL A 499 6.42 -34.68 8.66
C VAL A 499 7.03 -33.38 8.17
N HIS A 500 6.26 -32.65 7.37
CA HIS A 500 6.69 -31.40 6.76
C HIS A 500 6.32 -30.21 7.65
N LEU A 501 7.30 -29.37 8.00
CA LEU A 501 7.03 -28.08 8.64
C LEU A 501 6.68 -27.04 7.56
N MET A 502 5.45 -26.52 7.57
CA MET A 502 5.00 -25.56 6.55
C MET A 502 4.09 -24.48 7.14
N LYS A 503 3.97 -23.34 6.45
CA LYS A 503 2.90 -22.37 6.74
C LYS A 503 1.57 -22.84 6.16
N VAL A 504 0.52 -22.60 6.91
CA VAL A 504 -0.86 -22.96 6.63
C VAL A 504 -1.70 -21.71 6.87
N SER A 505 -2.22 -21.12 5.79
CA SER A 505 -3.16 -20.00 5.84
C SER A 505 -4.57 -20.50 5.55
N GLY A 506 -5.60 -19.94 6.19
CA GLY A 506 -6.99 -20.32 5.94
C GLY A 506 -7.97 -19.55 6.83
N VAL A 507 -9.24 -19.97 6.81
CA VAL A 507 -10.31 -19.37 7.64
C VAL A 507 -10.78 -20.39 8.67
N ALA A 508 -10.58 -20.09 9.94
CA ALA A 508 -11.03 -20.88 11.08
C ALA A 508 -12.48 -20.51 11.44
N LEU A 509 -13.38 -21.49 11.43
CA LEU A 509 -14.76 -21.36 11.90
C LEU A 509 -14.84 -21.76 13.37
N VAL A 510 -15.03 -20.78 14.27
CA VAL A 510 -15.24 -21.01 15.70
C VAL A 510 -16.70 -20.77 16.05
N ARG A 511 -17.37 -21.78 16.63
CA ARG A 511 -18.81 -21.78 16.88
C ARG A 511 -19.14 -21.97 18.36
N LYS A 512 -20.03 -21.13 18.88
CA LYS A 512 -20.60 -21.23 20.23
C LYS A 512 -22.09 -21.51 20.14
N GLU A 513 -22.51 -22.66 20.68
CA GLU A 513 -23.93 -23.02 20.81
C GLU A 513 -24.63 -22.27 21.97
N PRO A 514 -25.95 -22.02 21.88
CA PRO A 514 -26.73 -21.49 22.99
C PRO A 514 -26.59 -22.36 24.25
N GLY A 515 -26.28 -21.73 25.38
CA GLY A 515 -26.07 -22.41 26.68
C GLY A 515 -24.66 -22.95 26.91
N ASN A 516 -23.83 -23.10 25.88
CA ASN A 516 -22.43 -23.50 26.09
C ASN A 516 -21.62 -22.33 26.66
N SER A 517 -20.76 -22.62 27.64
CA SER A 517 -19.83 -21.64 28.22
C SER A 517 -18.60 -21.38 27.34
N VAL A 518 -18.26 -22.31 26.43
CA VAL A 518 -17.05 -22.27 25.59
C VAL A 518 -17.40 -22.53 24.13
N ALA A 519 -16.83 -21.74 23.23
CA ALA A 519 -16.90 -21.91 21.79
C ALA A 519 -15.90 -23.00 21.34
N LYS A 520 -16.23 -23.74 20.27
CA LYS A 520 -15.37 -24.78 19.71
C LYS A 520 -14.95 -24.43 18.29
N LEU A 521 -13.71 -24.72 17.93
CA LEU A 521 -13.27 -24.74 16.55
C LEU A 521 -14.01 -25.88 15.82
N VAL A 522 -14.53 -25.62 14.62
CA VAL A 522 -15.35 -26.57 13.84
C VAL A 522 -14.56 -27.13 12.64
N LYS A 523 -13.99 -26.22 11.84
CA LYS A 523 -13.11 -26.50 10.71
C LYS A 523 -12.20 -25.29 10.46
N VAL A 524 -11.03 -25.52 9.89
CA VAL A 524 -10.30 -24.50 9.10
C VAL A 524 -10.49 -24.87 7.64
N PHE A 525 -10.96 -23.93 6.83
CA PHE A 525 -11.27 -24.14 5.40
C PHE A 525 -10.62 -23.06 4.55
N ASN A 526 -10.74 -23.17 3.22
CA ASN A 526 -9.99 -22.35 2.25
C ASN A 526 -8.48 -22.38 2.52
N VAL A 527 -7.95 -23.56 2.84
CA VAL A 527 -6.57 -23.72 3.30
C VAL A 527 -5.57 -23.65 2.14
N GLY A 528 -4.60 -22.75 2.25
CA GLY A 528 -3.42 -22.64 1.39
C GLY A 528 -2.15 -23.08 2.12
N LEU A 529 -1.25 -23.76 1.39
CA LEU A 529 0.04 -24.26 1.91
C LEU A 529 1.22 -23.56 1.21
N ASP A 530 2.28 -23.25 1.93
CA ASP A 530 3.46 -22.51 1.41
C ASP A 530 4.53 -23.44 0.78
N SER A 531 4.14 -24.57 0.18
CA SER A 531 5.06 -25.63 -0.28
C SER A 531 4.70 -26.19 -1.67
N GLN A 532 5.61 -26.97 -2.28
CA GLN A 532 5.36 -27.65 -3.55
C GLN A 532 4.14 -28.59 -3.51
N LEU A 533 3.75 -29.09 -2.33
CA LEU A 533 2.52 -29.87 -2.14
C LEU A 533 1.27 -29.06 -2.50
N ASN A 534 1.29 -27.73 -2.34
CA ASN A 534 0.20 -26.86 -2.78
C ASN A 534 -0.01 -26.92 -4.30
N LEU A 535 1.06 -27.09 -5.09
CA LEU A 535 0.92 -27.28 -6.54
C LEU A 535 0.14 -28.57 -6.84
N LEU A 536 0.43 -29.67 -6.14
CA LEU A 536 -0.29 -30.94 -6.32
C LEU A 536 -1.80 -30.78 -6.06
N PHE A 537 -2.18 -30.15 -4.94
CA PHE A 537 -3.60 -29.92 -4.61
C PHE A 537 -4.28 -28.86 -5.50
N ALA A 538 -3.54 -27.84 -5.95
CA ALA A 538 -4.03 -26.84 -6.89
C ALA A 538 -4.28 -27.43 -8.29
N HIS A 539 -3.40 -28.34 -8.74
CA HIS A 539 -3.60 -29.09 -9.99
C HIS A 539 -4.80 -30.04 -9.92
N SER A 540 -5.05 -30.68 -8.77
CA SER A 540 -6.21 -31.58 -8.57
C SER A 540 -7.51 -30.88 -8.16
N GLN A 541 -7.51 -29.53 -8.07
CA GLN A 541 -8.63 -28.71 -7.57
C GLN A 541 -9.18 -29.16 -6.20
N THR A 542 -8.35 -29.79 -5.38
CA THR A 542 -8.77 -30.38 -4.11
C THR A 542 -8.87 -29.31 -3.03
N GLN A 543 -10.09 -29.01 -2.59
CA GLN A 543 -10.30 -28.10 -1.45
C GLN A 543 -9.93 -28.81 -0.15
N LEU A 544 -8.92 -28.30 0.55
CA LEU A 544 -8.47 -28.82 1.83
C LEU A 544 -9.30 -28.23 2.99
N SER A 545 -9.71 -29.09 3.92
CA SER A 545 -10.31 -28.72 5.19
C SER A 545 -9.58 -29.41 6.35
N PHE A 546 -9.34 -28.68 7.43
CA PHE A 546 -8.67 -29.19 8.63
C PHE A 546 -9.73 -29.26 9.74
N HIS A 547 -10.02 -30.46 10.24
CA HIS A 547 -10.98 -30.66 11.32
C HIS A 547 -10.23 -30.90 12.63
N PRO A 548 -10.52 -30.16 13.71
CA PRO A 548 -9.79 -30.30 14.96
C PRO A 548 -10.03 -31.68 15.57
N LEU A 549 -8.95 -32.30 16.03
CA LEU A 549 -8.99 -33.47 16.88
C LEU A 549 -9.37 -33.07 18.32
N PRO A 550 -10.09 -33.94 19.06
CA PRO A 550 -10.54 -33.67 20.42
C PRO A 550 -9.40 -33.60 21.46
#